data_AF-A0A3E0P6Z7-F1
#
_entry.id   AF-A0A3E0P6Z7-F1
#
_cell.length_a   1.000
_cell.length_b   1.000
_cell.length_c   1.000
_cell.angle_alpha   90.00
_cell.angle_beta   90.00
_cell.angle_gamma   90.00
#
_symmetry.space_group_name_H-M   'P 1'
#
loop_
_entity.id
_entity.type
_entity.pdbx_description
1 polymer ?
#
loop_
_entity_poly.entity_id
_entity_poly.type
_entity_poly.pdbx_seq_one_letter_code
_entity_poly.pdbx_strand_id
1 'polypeptide(L)'
;MMISMIASAIGVPYIVTSASGWWRSAKSSFTSSTSEPADPAAVNVQAAASAPQARTMFDDREVPTLAATKKLPPVEGYGAHDLSEVFNFNGSPGWVMSRWPRVTVGLAELDMQGYRVPLVTGTAQDDLAGSLTYYFDDKQHVKLIHFRGTTGNPHKLVSLVMSRYGLKPQATPDPSMQLYQLKWNGKPVSELQVRTARVVRAAQPYTRFQVELALKRP
;
A
#
# COMPACT_ATOMS: atom_id res chain seq x y z
N MET A 1 66.06 -33.47 6.25
CA MET A 1 65.53 -32.29 6.95
C MET A 1 64.95 -31.35 5.89
N MET A 2 63.64 -31.39 5.65
CA MET A 2 62.95 -30.39 4.82
C MET A 2 61.46 -30.38 5.12
N ILE A 3 60.89 -29.18 5.00
CA ILE A 3 59.81 -28.60 5.78
C ILE A 3 58.43 -29.00 5.25
N SER A 4 57.53 -29.41 6.15
CA SER A 4 56.11 -29.65 5.88
C SER A 4 55.37 -28.31 5.84
N MET A 5 54.70 -28.01 4.73
CA MET A 5 53.83 -26.83 4.57
C MET A 5 52.38 -27.26 4.81
N ILE A 6 51.78 -26.76 5.89
CA ILE A 6 50.34 -26.88 6.17
C ILE A 6 49.65 -25.71 5.48
N ALA A 7 48.81 -25.99 4.49
CA ALA A 7 47.94 -25.00 3.86
C ALA A 7 46.59 -24.95 4.60
N SER A 8 46.38 -23.91 5.39
CA SER A 8 45.12 -23.64 6.09
C SER A 8 44.16 -22.91 5.14
N ALA A 9 43.12 -23.60 4.66
CA ALA A 9 42.03 -22.97 3.90
C ALA A 9 41.02 -22.33 4.86
N ILE A 10 41.06 -21.00 4.99
CA ILE A 10 40.02 -20.24 5.70
C ILE A 10 38.88 -19.98 4.70
N GLY A 11 37.83 -20.81 4.76
CA GLY A 11 36.60 -20.58 4.03
C GLY A 11 35.79 -19.47 4.68
N VAL A 12 35.76 -18.29 4.07
CA VAL A 12 34.83 -17.21 4.42
C VAL A 12 33.48 -17.53 3.78
N PRO A 13 32.37 -17.64 4.54
CA PRO A 13 31.05 -17.82 3.94
C PRO A 13 30.61 -16.51 3.27
N TYR A 14 30.55 -16.52 1.94
CA TYR A 14 29.81 -15.52 1.19
C TYR A 14 28.32 -15.68 1.49
N ILE A 15 27.79 -14.85 2.39
CA ILE A 15 26.35 -14.67 2.54
C ILE A 15 25.90 -13.75 1.40
N VAL A 16 25.43 -14.35 0.31
CA VAL A 16 24.76 -13.63 -0.77
C VAL A 16 23.36 -13.27 -0.28
N THR A 17 23.19 -12.04 0.18
CA THR A 17 21.85 -11.47 0.38
C THR A 17 21.36 -10.96 -0.97
N SER A 18 20.54 -11.77 -1.66
CA SER A 18 19.84 -11.33 -2.86
C SER A 18 18.59 -10.53 -2.45
N ALA A 19 18.81 -9.30 -1.97
CA ALA A 19 17.77 -8.29 -2.01
C ALA A 19 17.65 -7.81 -3.47
N SER A 20 16.50 -8.06 -4.09
CA SER A 20 16.20 -7.62 -5.45
C SER A 20 16.43 -6.11 -5.61
N GLY A 21 17.18 -5.73 -6.64
CA GLY A 21 17.81 -4.40 -6.82
C GLY A 21 16.89 -3.20 -7.03
N TRP A 22 15.57 -3.33 -6.85
CA TRP A 22 14.61 -2.25 -7.08
C TRP A 22 14.51 -1.24 -5.91
N TRP A 23 15.05 -1.57 -4.73
CA TRP A 23 14.97 -0.75 -3.51
C TRP A 23 15.89 0.49 -3.46
N ARG A 24 16.83 0.67 -4.41
CA ARG A 24 17.80 1.78 -4.37
C ARG A 24 17.30 3.11 -4.95
N SER A 25 16.26 3.10 -5.76
CA SER A 25 15.79 4.33 -6.44
C SER A 25 14.71 5.12 -5.69
N ALA A 26 14.21 4.62 -4.55
CA ALA A 26 13.13 5.26 -3.79
C ALA A 26 13.59 6.17 -2.63
N LYS A 27 14.91 6.25 -2.35
CA LYS A 27 15.45 7.05 -1.24
C LYS A 27 16.02 8.41 -1.64
N SER A 28 16.11 8.73 -2.93
CA SER A 28 16.67 10.00 -3.42
C SER A 28 15.64 11.12 -3.63
N SER A 29 14.34 10.84 -3.46
CA SER A 29 13.27 11.85 -3.70
C SER A 29 12.70 12.49 -2.43
N PHE A 30 13.31 12.28 -1.25
CA PHE A 30 12.86 12.84 0.04
C PHE A 30 13.92 13.69 0.74
N THR A 31 14.70 14.43 -0.03
CA THR A 31 15.58 15.48 0.50
C THR A 31 15.42 16.72 -0.38
N SER A 32 14.54 17.64 0.02
CA SER A 32 14.65 19.09 -0.21
C SER A 32 13.37 19.80 0.25
N SER A 33 13.37 20.29 1.49
CA SER A 33 12.93 21.67 1.81
C SER A 33 13.12 21.89 3.31
N THR A 34 14.38 22.11 3.69
CA THR A 34 14.76 22.81 4.91
C THR A 34 14.64 24.30 4.63
N SER A 35 13.87 25.01 5.44
CA SER A 35 14.01 26.46 5.67
C SER A 35 13.48 26.78 7.06
N GLU A 36 14.41 27.13 7.94
CA GLU A 36 14.26 27.73 9.26
C GLU A 36 14.91 29.14 9.18
N PRO A 37 14.91 29.98 10.23
CA PRO A 37 13.87 30.93 10.65
C PRO A 37 14.33 32.41 10.51
N ALA A 38 13.42 33.38 10.64
CA ALA A 38 13.78 34.77 10.99
C ALA A 38 12.62 35.54 11.65
N ASP A 39 12.74 35.63 12.98
CA ASP A 39 12.48 36.73 13.90
C ASP A 39 11.09 37.34 14.23
N PRO A 40 10.92 37.76 15.51
CA PRO A 40 9.63 38.02 16.14
C PRO A 40 9.34 39.52 16.25
N ALA A 41 8.18 39.96 15.75
CA ALA A 41 7.67 41.30 16.01
C ALA A 41 6.54 41.25 17.05
N ALA A 42 6.89 41.74 18.24
CA ALA A 42 6.03 42.46 19.20
C ALA A 42 4.70 41.82 19.62
N VAL A 43 4.77 41.20 20.80
CA VAL A 43 3.68 41.08 21.78
C VAL A 43 3.10 42.47 22.06
N ASN A 44 1.81 42.67 21.82
CA ASN A 44 1.04 43.74 22.45
C ASN A 44 -0.09 43.11 23.28
N VAL A 45 0.16 42.97 24.58
CA VAL A 45 -0.85 42.59 25.57
C VAL A 45 -1.48 43.88 26.07
N GLN A 46 -2.63 44.26 25.50
CA GLN A 46 -3.52 45.21 26.14
C GLN A 46 -4.63 44.42 26.84
N ALA A 47 -4.41 44.14 28.12
CA ALA A 47 -5.44 43.69 29.03
C ALA A 47 -6.41 44.86 29.31
N ALA A 48 -7.66 44.72 28.89
CA ALA A 48 -8.77 45.50 29.42
C ALA A 48 -9.92 44.51 29.68
N ALA A 49 -10.00 44.09 30.94
CA ALA A 49 -11.12 43.34 31.47
C ALA A 49 -12.37 44.22 31.44
N SER A 50 -13.43 43.76 30.78
CA SER A 50 -14.82 44.18 31.01
C SER A 50 -15.79 43.20 30.35
N ALA A 51 -16.43 42.38 31.17
CA ALA A 51 -17.74 41.76 30.90
C ALA A 51 -18.43 41.57 32.26
N PRO A 52 -19.77 41.47 32.36
CA PRO A 52 -20.76 41.40 31.30
C PRO A 52 -21.96 42.36 31.49
N GLN A 53 -22.56 42.85 30.40
CA GLN A 53 -23.98 43.20 30.42
C GLN A 53 -24.69 42.44 29.30
N ALA A 54 -25.41 41.41 29.73
CA ALA A 54 -26.36 40.68 28.94
C ALA A 54 -27.44 41.64 28.45
N ARG A 55 -27.50 41.85 27.13
CA ARG A 55 -28.69 42.34 26.44
C ARG A 55 -29.12 41.25 25.47
N THR A 56 -30.18 40.57 25.88
CA THR A 56 -31.02 39.72 25.06
C THR A 56 -31.64 40.57 23.95
N MET A 57 -31.15 40.42 22.73
CA MET A 57 -31.89 40.77 21.51
C MET A 57 -31.55 39.67 20.49
N PHE A 58 -32.39 38.64 20.47
CA PHE A 58 -32.48 37.73 19.34
C PHE A 58 -33.10 38.54 18.19
N ASP A 59 -32.25 38.96 17.25
CA ASP A 59 -32.65 39.47 15.95
C ASP A 59 -32.77 38.25 15.03
N ASP A 60 -34.00 37.89 14.68
CA ASP A 60 -34.38 36.86 13.71
C ASP A 60 -33.99 37.32 12.29
N ARG A 61 -32.68 37.44 12.04
CA ARG A 61 -32.15 37.54 10.67
C ARG A 61 -31.87 36.14 10.15
N GLU A 62 -32.91 35.62 9.54
CA GLU A 62 -32.95 34.53 8.55
C GLU A 62 -31.65 34.47 7.74
N VAL A 63 -30.76 33.55 8.13
CA VAL A 63 -29.56 33.23 7.35
C VAL A 63 -30.04 32.35 6.20
N PRO A 64 -29.93 32.76 4.92
CA PRO A 64 -30.24 31.87 3.82
C PRO A 64 -29.22 30.73 3.87
N THR A 65 -29.67 29.58 4.38
CA THR A 65 -28.90 28.34 4.32
C THR A 65 -28.88 27.93 2.86
N LEU A 66 -27.88 28.42 2.13
CA LEU A 66 -27.50 27.93 0.83
C LEU A 66 -27.13 26.46 1.00
N ALA A 67 -28.13 25.61 0.78
CA ALA A 67 -27.98 24.20 0.50
C ALA A 67 -27.05 24.03 -0.70
N ALA A 68 -25.76 23.96 -0.42
CA ALA A 68 -24.78 23.42 -1.33
C ALA A 68 -24.24 22.15 -0.68
N THR A 69 -25.06 21.09 -0.66
CA THR A 69 -24.55 19.72 -0.69
C THR A 69 -23.78 19.57 -2.00
N LYS A 70 -22.54 20.06 -1.99
CA LYS A 70 -21.55 19.76 -3.01
C LYS A 70 -21.35 18.26 -2.90
N LYS A 71 -22.09 17.52 -3.72
CA LYS A 71 -21.96 16.07 -3.86
C LYS A 71 -20.50 15.87 -4.25
N LEU A 72 -19.68 15.50 -3.27
CA LEU A 72 -18.28 15.17 -3.52
C LEU A 72 -18.30 14.14 -4.66
N PRO A 73 -17.39 14.26 -5.65
CA PRO A 73 -17.27 13.22 -6.65
C PRO A 73 -17.20 11.88 -5.92
N PRO A 74 -17.93 10.84 -6.37
CA PRO A 74 -17.86 9.53 -5.75
C PRO A 74 -16.38 9.19 -5.54
N VAL A 75 -16.00 8.87 -4.30
CA VAL A 75 -14.66 8.38 -4.01
C VAL A 75 -14.33 7.34 -5.07
N GLU A 76 -13.25 7.54 -5.81
CA GLU A 76 -12.92 6.72 -6.98
C GLU A 76 -12.90 5.24 -6.57
N GLY A 77 -13.94 4.51 -6.96
CA GLY A 77 -14.21 3.16 -6.49
C GLY A 77 -15.71 2.89 -6.60
N TYR A 78 -16.09 2.00 -7.51
CA TYR A 78 -17.42 1.37 -7.44
C TYR A 78 -17.53 0.71 -6.06
N GLY A 79 -18.75 0.64 -5.48
CA GLY A 79 -18.98 0.22 -4.09
C GLY A 79 -18.29 -1.09 -3.68
N ALA A 80 -18.19 -1.32 -2.36
CA ALA A 80 -17.56 -2.46 -1.69
C ALA A 80 -17.13 -3.60 -2.63
N HIS A 81 -15.86 -3.62 -3.01
CA HIS A 81 -15.35 -4.63 -3.94
C HIS A 81 -15.14 -5.97 -3.25
N ASP A 82 -15.72 -7.05 -3.80
CA ASP A 82 -15.29 -8.38 -3.41
C ASP A 82 -13.84 -8.61 -3.85
N LEU A 83 -12.98 -8.94 -2.89
CA LEU A 83 -11.56 -9.20 -3.17
C LEU A 83 -11.38 -10.36 -4.16
N SER A 84 -12.32 -11.30 -4.21
CA SER A 84 -12.28 -12.41 -5.17
C SER A 84 -12.43 -11.93 -6.63
N GLU A 85 -13.23 -10.88 -6.85
CA GLU A 85 -13.38 -10.25 -8.16
C GLU A 85 -12.17 -9.36 -8.50
N VAL A 86 -11.64 -8.66 -7.51
CA VAL A 86 -10.46 -7.80 -7.67
C VAL A 86 -9.25 -8.63 -8.11
N PHE A 87 -8.96 -9.74 -7.43
CA PHE A 87 -7.82 -10.61 -7.75
C PHE A 87 -8.16 -11.67 -8.82
N ASN A 88 -8.82 -11.29 -9.91
CA ASN A 88 -9.31 -12.23 -10.92
C ASN A 88 -8.30 -12.52 -12.05
N PHE A 89 -7.90 -13.78 -12.21
CA PHE A 89 -7.03 -14.25 -13.30
C PHE A 89 -7.74 -14.45 -14.65
N ASN A 90 -9.07 -14.40 -14.68
CA ASN A 90 -9.86 -14.56 -15.90
C ASN A 90 -10.21 -13.22 -16.57
N GLY A 91 -9.68 -12.11 -16.06
CA GLY A 91 -9.82 -10.80 -16.71
C GLY A 91 -9.08 -10.74 -18.05
N SER A 92 -9.57 -9.92 -18.96
CA SER A 92 -8.89 -9.54 -20.21
C SER A 92 -8.42 -8.07 -20.14
N PRO A 93 -7.53 -7.61 -21.02
CA PRO A 93 -7.15 -6.20 -21.08
C PRO A 93 -8.36 -5.28 -21.27
N GLY A 94 -9.30 -5.65 -22.15
CA GLY A 94 -10.55 -4.91 -22.37
C GLY A 94 -11.43 -4.85 -21.12
N TRP A 95 -11.52 -5.97 -20.37
CA TRP A 95 -12.21 -5.99 -19.08
C TRP A 95 -11.57 -4.98 -18.10
N VAL A 96 -10.24 -4.96 -17.96
CA VAL A 96 -9.54 -4.00 -17.07
C VAL A 96 -9.84 -2.57 -17.49
N MET A 97 -9.74 -2.24 -18.78
CA MET A 97 -10.03 -0.89 -19.29
C MET A 97 -11.48 -0.45 -19.07
N SER A 98 -12.44 -1.38 -19.10
CA SER A 98 -13.86 -1.08 -18.85
C SER A 98 -14.22 -1.02 -17.37
N ARG A 99 -13.57 -1.85 -16.54
CA ARG A 99 -13.87 -2.05 -15.13
C ARG A 99 -13.30 -0.94 -14.25
N TRP A 100 -12.15 -0.40 -14.64
CA TRP A 100 -11.42 0.57 -13.84
C TRP A 100 -11.47 1.95 -14.50
N PRO A 101 -11.85 3.01 -13.75
CA PRO A 101 -12.02 4.35 -14.31
C PRO A 101 -10.71 4.96 -14.83
N ARG A 102 -9.58 4.49 -14.28
CA ARG A 102 -8.24 4.93 -14.67
C ARG A 102 -7.31 3.75 -14.76
N VAL A 103 -6.60 3.65 -15.89
CA VAL A 103 -5.63 2.59 -16.14
C VAL A 103 -4.36 3.19 -16.72
N THR A 104 -3.23 2.88 -16.09
CA THR A 104 -1.89 3.15 -16.62
C THR A 104 -1.41 1.90 -17.35
N VAL A 105 -1.09 2.05 -18.63
CA VAL A 105 -0.67 0.96 -19.53
C VAL A 105 0.83 1.02 -19.82
N GLY A 106 1.38 -0.08 -20.35
CA GLY A 106 2.77 -0.11 -20.84
C GLY A 106 3.82 -0.39 -19.76
N LEU A 107 3.40 -0.87 -18.59
CA LEU A 107 4.34 -1.35 -17.57
C LEU A 107 4.86 -2.72 -18.00
N ALA A 108 6.11 -2.82 -18.45
CA ALA A 108 6.68 -4.10 -18.83
C ALA A 108 7.34 -4.78 -17.62
N GLU A 109 7.01 -6.04 -17.40
CA GLU A 109 7.78 -6.98 -16.57
C GLU A 109 8.04 -8.17 -17.48
N LEU A 110 9.32 -8.49 -17.77
CA LEU A 110 9.78 -9.65 -18.57
C LEU A 110 8.69 -10.25 -19.47
N ASP A 111 8.59 -9.78 -20.72
CA ASP A 111 7.62 -10.20 -21.76
C ASP A 111 6.12 -9.93 -21.54
N MET A 112 5.71 -9.41 -20.37
CA MET A 112 4.31 -9.14 -20.06
C MET A 112 3.92 -7.67 -20.18
N GLN A 113 2.69 -7.42 -20.64
CA GLN A 113 2.09 -6.10 -20.64
C GLN A 113 1.32 -5.85 -19.34
N GLY A 114 1.71 -4.82 -18.60
CA GLY A 114 1.11 -4.43 -17.33
C GLY A 114 0.06 -3.33 -17.46
N TYR A 115 -1.05 -3.52 -16.75
CA TYR A 115 -2.15 -2.57 -16.59
C TYR A 115 -2.33 -2.26 -15.12
N ARG A 116 -1.95 -1.05 -14.70
CA ARG A 116 -1.99 -0.60 -13.31
C ARG A 116 -3.20 0.29 -13.07
N VAL A 117 -3.87 0.07 -11.95
CA VAL A 117 -5.07 0.81 -11.52
C VAL A 117 -4.96 1.22 -10.05
N PRO A 118 -5.50 2.39 -9.67
CA PRO A 118 -5.73 2.67 -8.25
C PRO A 118 -6.84 1.74 -7.74
N LEU A 119 -6.67 1.23 -6.52
CA LEU A 119 -7.62 0.34 -5.88
C LEU A 119 -7.99 0.90 -4.51
N VAL A 120 -9.28 1.15 -4.29
CA VAL A 120 -9.89 1.32 -2.97
C VAL A 120 -11.10 0.40 -2.93
N THR A 121 -11.12 -0.53 -1.98
CA THR A 121 -12.17 -1.57 -1.92
C THR A 121 -13.36 -1.19 -1.04
N GLY A 122 -13.22 -0.19 -0.17
CA GLY A 122 -14.29 0.32 0.68
C GLY A 122 -13.77 1.20 1.82
N THR A 123 -14.55 1.31 2.90
CA THR A 123 -14.27 2.16 4.08
C THR A 123 -14.18 1.38 5.40
N ALA A 124 -14.26 0.05 5.36
CA ALA A 124 -14.06 -0.82 6.51
C ALA A 124 -12.56 -0.98 6.81
N GLN A 125 -12.23 -1.43 8.03
CA GLN A 125 -10.84 -1.53 8.46
C GLN A 125 -10.08 -2.63 7.69
N ASP A 126 -10.77 -3.67 7.24
CA ASP A 126 -10.26 -4.78 6.44
C ASP A 126 -10.25 -4.51 4.93
N ASP A 127 -10.69 -3.33 4.51
CA ASP A 127 -10.57 -2.90 3.12
C ASP A 127 -9.13 -2.53 2.77
N LEU A 128 -8.82 -2.71 1.49
CA LEU A 128 -7.55 -2.41 0.86
C LEU A 128 -7.59 -1.05 0.16
N ALA A 129 -6.48 -0.31 0.29
CA ALA A 129 -6.20 0.89 -0.48
C ALA A 129 -4.79 0.82 -1.07
N GLY A 130 -4.61 1.11 -2.36
CA GLY A 130 -3.30 1.08 -3.00
C GLY A 130 -3.34 1.02 -4.52
N SER A 131 -2.40 0.29 -5.10
CA SER A 131 -2.28 0.06 -6.54
C SER A 131 -2.33 -1.42 -6.87
N LEU A 132 -3.11 -1.77 -7.87
CA LEU A 132 -3.24 -3.11 -8.42
C LEU A 132 -2.70 -3.12 -9.86
N THR A 133 -1.90 -4.12 -10.21
CA THR A 133 -1.34 -4.28 -11.55
C THR A 133 -1.64 -5.68 -12.06
N TYR A 134 -2.28 -5.77 -13.23
CA TYR A 134 -2.48 -7.02 -13.95
C TYR A 134 -1.45 -7.12 -15.06
N TYR A 135 -0.72 -8.23 -15.11
CA TYR A 135 0.26 -8.53 -16.15
C TYR A 135 -0.29 -9.62 -17.07
N PHE A 136 -0.28 -9.33 -18.36
CA PHE A 136 -0.81 -10.19 -19.41
C PHE A 136 0.31 -10.76 -20.26
N ASP A 137 0.18 -12.02 -20.66
CA ASP A 137 1.03 -12.64 -21.67
C ASP A 137 0.69 -12.16 -23.09
N ASP A 138 1.44 -12.66 -24.08
CA ASP A 138 1.20 -12.49 -25.51
C ASP A 138 -0.21 -12.90 -25.95
N LYS A 139 -0.81 -13.87 -25.25
CA LYS A 139 -2.18 -14.37 -25.47
C LYS A 139 -3.25 -13.57 -24.74
N GLN A 140 -2.90 -12.44 -24.13
CA GLN A 140 -3.81 -11.58 -23.36
C GLN A 140 -4.49 -12.27 -22.17
N HIS A 141 -3.84 -13.26 -21.56
CA HIS A 141 -4.27 -13.87 -20.30
C HIS A 141 -3.48 -13.32 -19.11
N VAL A 142 -4.16 -13.08 -17.99
CA VAL A 142 -3.48 -12.67 -16.75
C VAL A 142 -2.55 -13.79 -16.27
N LYS A 143 -1.26 -13.47 -16.11
CA LYS A 143 -0.23 -14.35 -15.56
C LYS A 143 0.20 -13.96 -14.16
N LEU A 144 0.22 -12.67 -13.87
CA LEU A 144 0.63 -12.14 -12.57
C LEU A 144 -0.31 -10.99 -12.18
N ILE A 145 -0.75 -11.02 -10.94
CA ILE A 145 -1.47 -9.92 -10.29
C ILE A 145 -0.58 -9.42 -9.16
N HIS A 146 -0.26 -8.14 -9.19
CA HIS A 146 0.55 -7.49 -8.15
C HIS A 146 -0.27 -6.40 -7.47
N PHE A 147 -0.46 -6.51 -6.16
CA PHE A 147 -1.03 -5.45 -5.34
C PHE A 147 -0.01 -4.92 -4.35
N ARG A 148 0.03 -3.59 -4.23
CA ARG A 148 0.81 -2.88 -3.23
C ARG A 148 -0.06 -1.82 -2.59
N GLY A 149 -0.18 -1.83 -1.28
CA GLY A 149 -1.06 -0.90 -0.58
C GLY A 149 -1.03 -1.05 0.92
N THR A 150 -2.13 -0.65 1.54
CA THR A 150 -2.33 -0.70 2.98
C THR A 150 -3.70 -1.22 3.35
N THR A 151 -3.81 -1.70 4.59
CA THR A 151 -5.07 -2.06 5.23
C THR A 151 -4.97 -1.83 6.73
N GLY A 152 -6.12 -1.69 7.39
CA GLY A 152 -6.21 -1.63 8.84
C GLY A 152 -6.29 -3.01 9.50
N ASN A 153 -6.73 -4.03 8.76
CA ASN A 153 -6.86 -5.41 9.22
C ASN A 153 -6.65 -6.39 8.06
N PRO A 154 -5.54 -7.16 8.03
CA PRO A 154 -5.21 -8.03 6.90
C PRO A 154 -6.03 -9.32 6.86
N HIS A 155 -6.86 -9.62 7.87
CA HIS A 155 -7.51 -10.93 8.02
C HIS A 155 -8.28 -11.38 6.79
N LYS A 156 -9.14 -10.52 6.21
CA LYS A 156 -9.93 -10.83 5.00
C LYS A 156 -9.05 -11.19 3.81
N LEU A 157 -7.95 -10.45 3.59
CA LEU A 157 -7.00 -10.73 2.52
C LEU A 157 -6.24 -12.03 2.76
N VAL A 158 -5.77 -12.26 3.99
CA VAL A 158 -5.07 -13.48 4.37
C VAL A 158 -5.96 -14.70 4.16
N SER A 159 -7.21 -14.64 4.63
CA SER A 159 -8.19 -15.71 4.42
C SER A 159 -8.42 -15.99 2.94
N LEU A 160 -8.54 -14.96 2.10
CA LEU A 160 -8.68 -15.13 0.65
C LEU A 160 -7.47 -15.86 0.04
N VAL A 161 -6.24 -15.41 0.33
CA VAL A 161 -5.06 -16.00 -0.32
C VAL A 161 -4.77 -17.42 0.14
N MET A 162 -5.10 -17.74 1.39
CA MET A 162 -4.96 -19.09 1.91
C MET A 162 -6.03 -20.03 1.34
N SER A 163 -7.29 -19.59 1.33
CA SER A 163 -8.41 -20.44 0.88
C SER A 163 -8.47 -20.59 -0.64
N ARG A 164 -8.26 -19.52 -1.39
CA ARG A 164 -8.45 -19.51 -2.85
C ARG A 164 -7.18 -19.80 -3.63
N TYR A 165 -6.03 -19.29 -3.17
CA TYR A 165 -4.75 -19.43 -3.88
C TYR A 165 -3.80 -20.43 -3.18
N GLY A 166 -4.19 -21.01 -2.04
CA GLY A 166 -3.40 -22.03 -1.36
C GLY A 166 -2.09 -21.54 -0.76
N LEU A 167 -1.93 -20.23 -0.55
CA LEU A 167 -0.75 -19.69 0.12
C LEU A 167 -0.70 -20.22 1.56
N LYS A 168 0.50 -20.54 2.04
CA LYS A 168 0.72 -21.05 3.40
C LYS A 168 1.61 -20.11 4.20
N PRO A 169 1.35 -19.90 5.50
CA PRO A 169 2.23 -19.10 6.35
C PRO A 169 3.65 -19.67 6.34
N GLN A 170 4.64 -18.79 6.31
CA GLN A 170 6.06 -19.13 6.34
C GLN A 170 6.71 -18.43 7.53
N ALA A 171 7.69 -19.12 8.14
CA ALA A 171 8.51 -18.52 9.18
C ALA A 171 9.35 -17.38 8.60
N THR A 172 9.40 -16.26 9.32
CA THR A 172 10.23 -15.11 8.98
C THR A 172 11.00 -14.67 10.24
N PRO A 173 12.27 -14.26 10.10
CA PRO A 173 13.06 -13.74 11.21
C PRO A 173 12.58 -12.35 11.66
N ASP A 174 11.83 -11.63 10.81
CA ASP A 174 11.27 -10.31 11.12
C ASP A 174 9.91 -10.47 11.82
N PRO A 175 9.78 -10.13 13.11
CA PRO A 175 8.53 -10.27 13.86
C PRO A 175 7.47 -9.25 13.43
N SER A 176 7.86 -8.18 12.71
CA SER A 176 6.92 -7.18 12.18
C SER A 176 6.32 -7.57 10.84
N MET A 177 6.77 -8.70 10.26
CA MET A 177 6.32 -9.21 8.99
C MET A 177 5.59 -10.54 9.17
N GLN A 178 4.49 -10.70 8.44
CA GLN A 178 3.85 -11.97 8.19
C GLN A 178 4.07 -12.31 6.72
N LEU A 179 4.57 -13.51 6.46
CA LEU A 179 4.88 -13.99 5.13
C LEU A 179 4.02 -15.21 4.82
N TYR A 180 3.34 -15.18 3.68
CA TYR A 180 2.61 -16.32 3.15
C TYR A 180 3.10 -16.60 1.74
N GLN A 181 3.38 -17.86 1.43
CA GLN A 181 3.91 -18.24 0.12
C GLN A 181 3.22 -19.49 -0.41
N LEU A 182 3.08 -19.53 -1.74
CA LEU A 182 2.87 -20.75 -2.50
C LEU A 182 4.21 -21.11 -3.14
N LYS A 183 4.72 -22.30 -2.86
CA LYS A 183 6.00 -22.78 -3.39
C LYS A 183 5.77 -23.87 -4.44
N TRP A 184 6.51 -23.78 -5.54
CA TRP A 184 6.62 -24.83 -6.56
C TRP A 184 8.08 -25.21 -6.71
N ASN A 185 8.39 -26.50 -6.62
CA ASN A 185 9.78 -27.01 -6.65
C ASN A 185 10.72 -26.26 -5.68
N GLY A 186 10.21 -25.95 -4.47
CA GLY A 186 10.96 -25.23 -3.43
C GLY A 186 11.11 -23.71 -3.65
N LYS A 187 10.71 -23.18 -4.81
CA LYS A 187 10.79 -21.74 -5.13
C LYS A 187 9.44 -21.04 -4.87
N PRO A 188 9.43 -19.83 -4.28
CA PRO A 188 8.19 -19.07 -4.11
C PRO A 188 7.66 -18.63 -5.48
N VAL A 189 6.40 -18.96 -5.77
CA VAL A 189 5.70 -18.61 -7.02
C VAL A 189 4.72 -17.47 -6.78
N SER A 190 3.98 -17.54 -5.67
CA SER A 190 3.10 -16.48 -5.21
C SER A 190 3.43 -16.16 -3.76
N GLU A 191 3.30 -14.89 -3.38
CA GLU A 191 3.72 -14.37 -2.08
C GLU A 191 2.80 -13.25 -1.61
N LEU A 192 2.46 -13.27 -0.33
CA LEU A 192 1.86 -12.17 0.42
C LEU A 192 2.81 -11.79 1.55
N GLN A 193 3.24 -10.53 1.57
CA GLN A 193 3.90 -9.89 2.69
C GLN A 193 2.94 -8.91 3.35
N VAL A 194 2.75 -9.05 4.66
CA VAL A 194 2.03 -8.09 5.49
C VAL A 194 3.01 -7.56 6.52
N ARG A 195 3.25 -6.25 6.53
CA ARG A 195 4.17 -5.60 7.47
C ARG A 195 3.42 -4.60 8.32
N THR A 196 3.66 -4.60 9.61
CA THR A 196 3.14 -3.54 10.48
C THR A 196 3.79 -2.20 10.10
N ALA A 197 2.98 -1.14 10.00
CA ALA A 197 3.49 0.20 9.73
C ALA A 197 4.44 0.63 10.86
N ARG A 198 5.53 1.34 10.51
CA ARG A 198 6.51 1.83 11.50
C ARG A 198 5.89 2.71 12.59
N VAL A 199 4.82 3.42 12.25
CA VAL A 199 4.07 4.28 13.17
C VAL A 199 2.59 3.98 12.98
N VAL A 200 1.96 3.45 14.02
CA VAL A 200 0.51 3.24 14.05
C VAL A 200 -0.12 4.43 14.78
N ARG A 201 -0.93 5.22 14.06
CA ARG A 201 -1.67 6.34 14.64
C ARG A 201 -3.12 5.93 14.87
N ALA A 202 -3.67 6.24 16.04
CA ALA A 202 -5.08 5.98 16.33
C ALA A 202 -6.02 6.66 15.31
N ALA A 203 -5.63 7.86 14.84
CA ALA A 203 -6.34 8.63 13.83
C ALA A 203 -6.27 8.03 12.40
N GLN A 204 -5.48 6.98 12.16
CA GLN A 204 -5.29 6.37 10.84
C GLN A 204 -5.56 4.86 10.91
N PRO A 205 -6.82 4.44 11.09
CA PRO A 205 -7.16 3.02 11.26
C PRO A 205 -6.88 2.16 10.02
N TYR A 206 -6.82 2.76 8.82
CA TYR A 206 -6.70 2.04 7.53
C TYR A 206 -5.26 1.81 7.05
N THR A 207 -4.26 2.36 7.75
CA THR A 207 -2.84 2.30 7.33
C THR A 207 -1.96 1.63 8.38
N ARG A 208 -2.53 0.67 9.13
CA ARG A 208 -1.81 -0.07 10.19
C ARG A 208 -0.86 -1.10 9.62
N PHE A 209 -1.19 -1.64 8.45
CA PHE A 209 -0.41 -2.65 7.75
C PHE A 209 -0.09 -2.20 6.34
N GLN A 210 1.15 -2.41 5.93
CA GLN A 210 1.58 -2.38 4.54
C GLN A 210 1.43 -3.79 3.97
N VAL A 211 0.91 -3.86 2.74
CA VAL A 211 0.61 -5.11 2.07
C VAL A 211 1.27 -5.11 0.72
N GLU A 212 1.99 -6.18 0.42
CA GLU A 212 2.54 -6.47 -0.90
C GLU A 212 2.16 -7.91 -1.26
N LEU A 213 1.48 -8.07 -2.39
CA LEU A 213 0.91 -9.33 -2.83
C LEU A 213 1.27 -9.56 -4.29
N ALA A 214 2.02 -10.61 -4.57
CA ALA A 214 2.31 -11.08 -5.91
C ALA A 214 1.66 -12.46 -6.09
N LEU A 215 0.62 -12.54 -6.90
CA LEU A 215 -0.05 -13.78 -7.25
C LEU A 215 0.28 -14.15 -8.69
N LYS A 216 0.95 -15.27 -8.89
CA LYS A 216 1.03 -15.89 -10.22
C LYS A 216 -0.13 -16.84 -10.43
N ARG A 217 -0.52 -16.99 -11.69
CA ARG A 217 -1.55 -17.94 -12.10
C ARG A 217 -1.12 -19.35 -11.66
N PRO A 218 -1.96 -20.08 -10.90
CA PRO A 218 -1.65 -21.44 -10.45
C PRO A 218 -1.60 -22.43 -11.62
#